data_AF-A0A7C9K9C7-F1
#
_entry.id   AF-A0A7C9K9C7-F1
#
_cell.length_a   1.000
_cell.length_b   1.000
_cell.length_c   1.000
_cell.angle_alpha   90.00
_cell.angle_beta   90.00
_cell.angle_gamma   90.00
#
_symmetry.space_group_name_H-M   'P 1'
#
loop_
_entity.id
_entity.type
_entity.pdbx_description
1 polymer ?
#
loop_
_entity_poly.entity_id
_entity_poly.type
_entity_poly.pdbx_seq_one_letter_code
_entity_poly.pdbx_strand_id
1 'polypeptide(L)'
;MSGNLRENLTIVATAAAVIAFTAVASCAPLHSPPTKVEETRPTVSYKYSTDEELIQARPQAATFCSQYQATPRAARITTDADGAKVVVFECVTSLPPPPPNPPNLNQHLTYTYQTDAELMNAWQSAQDFCMKNGRQYVASNITQNVNGTKTVTFRCTPA
;
A
#
# COMPACT_ATOMS: atom_id res chain seq x y z
N MET A 1 84.48 -1.81 38.97
CA MET A 1 83.80 -1.40 37.72
C MET A 1 84.08 -2.50 36.68
N SER A 2 83.86 -3.79 36.95
CA SER A 2 82.60 -4.55 37.20
C SER A 2 81.68 -4.45 35.98
N GLY A 3 81.56 -5.43 35.07
CA GLY A 3 81.40 -6.89 35.25
C GLY A 3 79.94 -7.17 35.68
N ASN A 4 79.14 -8.09 35.12
CA ASN A 4 79.37 -9.27 34.31
C ASN A 4 78.07 -9.70 33.58
N LEU A 5 78.30 -10.46 32.51
CA LEU A 5 77.43 -11.45 31.87
C LEU A 5 76.82 -12.45 32.90
N ARG A 6 75.58 -12.88 32.69
CA ARG A 6 75.00 -14.15 33.19
C ARG A 6 74.13 -14.70 32.04
N GLU A 7 74.44 -15.81 31.35
CA GLU A 7 74.39 -17.24 31.76
C GLU A 7 73.01 -17.59 32.37
N ASN A 8 72.23 -18.60 31.99
CA ASN A 8 72.41 -19.86 31.24
C ASN A 8 71.01 -20.34 30.77
N LEU A 9 70.87 -20.88 29.55
CA LEU A 9 70.78 -22.31 29.20
C LEU A 9 69.54 -23.05 29.78
N THR A 10 68.48 -23.23 28.98
CA THR A 10 68.07 -24.47 28.28
C THR A 10 67.43 -25.55 29.17
N ILE A 11 66.16 -25.85 28.92
CA ILE A 11 65.58 -27.17 29.22
C ILE A 11 65.08 -27.76 27.90
N VAL A 12 65.72 -28.88 27.51
CA VAL A 12 65.26 -29.84 26.52
C VAL A 12 64.24 -30.75 27.20
N ALA A 13 63.07 -30.95 26.60
CA ALA A 13 62.22 -32.09 26.90
C ALA A 13 61.54 -32.57 25.61
N THR A 14 62.06 -33.68 25.09
CA THR A 14 61.48 -34.54 24.06
C THR A 14 60.20 -35.21 24.55
N ALA A 15 59.10 -35.17 23.79
CA ALA A 15 58.14 -36.28 23.72
C ALA A 15 57.02 -36.07 22.67
N ALA A 16 56.82 -37.13 21.89
CA ALA A 16 55.55 -37.61 21.34
C ALA A 16 54.87 -36.84 20.18
N ALA A 17 54.85 -37.52 19.04
CA ALA A 17 54.07 -37.23 17.86
C ALA A 17 52.56 -37.22 18.12
N VAL A 18 51.83 -36.28 17.50
CA VAL A 18 50.42 -36.46 17.15
C VAL A 18 50.16 -35.78 15.81
N ILE A 19 49.72 -36.57 14.84
CA ILE A 19 49.23 -36.14 13.52
C ILE A 19 47.93 -35.36 13.74
N ALA A 20 47.93 -34.05 13.46
CA ALA A 20 46.71 -33.27 13.45
C ALA A 20 46.21 -33.10 12.00
N PHE A 21 45.11 -33.80 11.72
CA PHE A 21 44.40 -33.81 10.45
C PHE A 21 44.01 -32.40 10.00
N THR A 22 44.40 -32.05 8.78
CA THR A 22 43.88 -30.89 8.05
C THR A 22 42.50 -31.22 7.50
N ALA A 23 41.46 -30.77 8.19
CA ALA A 23 40.12 -30.66 7.63
C ALA A 23 39.56 -29.28 7.97
N VAL A 24 39.83 -28.29 7.11
CA VAL A 24 39.02 -27.07 7.06
C VAL A 24 37.66 -27.45 6.48
N ALA A 25 36.75 -27.88 7.35
CA ALA A 25 35.33 -27.85 7.04
C ALA A 25 34.94 -26.37 6.88
N SER A 26 35.00 -25.86 5.66
CA SER A 26 34.40 -24.58 5.32
C SER A 26 32.89 -24.77 5.37
N CYS A 27 32.33 -24.60 6.57
CA CYS A 27 30.91 -24.38 6.74
C CYS A 27 30.58 -23.04 6.08
N ALA A 28 30.28 -23.04 4.79
CA ALA A 28 29.50 -21.96 4.20
C ALA A 28 28.19 -21.90 4.99
N PRO A 29 27.76 -20.73 5.48
CA PRO A 29 26.45 -20.62 6.08
C PRO A 29 25.43 -21.04 5.01
N LEU A 30 24.79 -22.19 5.26
CA LEU A 30 23.62 -22.70 4.53
C LEU A 30 22.42 -21.80 4.87
N HIS A 31 22.53 -20.51 4.61
CA HIS A 31 21.46 -19.55 4.78
C HIS A 31 21.10 -19.04 3.40
N SER A 32 19.99 -19.57 2.88
CA SER A 32 19.27 -18.92 1.79
C SER A 32 18.96 -17.48 2.23
N PRO A 33 19.22 -16.46 1.40
CA PRO A 33 18.74 -15.12 1.70
C PRO A 33 17.23 -15.19 1.93
N PRO A 34 16.68 -14.48 2.94
CA PRO A 34 15.25 -14.50 3.21
C PRO A 34 14.51 -14.09 1.94
N THR A 35 13.68 -14.99 1.43
CA THR A 35 12.79 -14.68 0.32
C THR A 35 11.72 -13.76 0.89
N LYS A 36 11.58 -12.54 0.35
CA LYS A 36 10.50 -11.62 0.72
C LYS A 36 9.18 -12.26 0.29
N VAL A 37 8.56 -13.02 1.17
CA VAL A 37 7.24 -13.61 0.97
C VAL A 37 6.25 -12.48 1.25
N GLU A 38 5.84 -11.80 0.19
CA GLU A 38 4.69 -10.91 0.17
C GLU A 38 4.82 -9.60 0.98
N GLU A 39 4.87 -8.48 0.28
CA GLU A 39 4.65 -7.16 0.89
C GLU A 39 3.14 -6.93 0.91
N THR A 40 2.50 -7.28 2.02
CA THR A 40 1.06 -7.04 2.22
C THR A 40 0.81 -5.55 2.06
N ARG A 41 0.16 -5.16 0.96
CA ARG A 41 -0.24 -3.76 0.75
C ARG A 41 -1.14 -3.36 1.91
N PRO A 42 -0.88 -2.22 2.58
CA PRO A 42 -1.68 -1.85 3.73
C PRO A 42 -3.13 -1.66 3.29
N THR A 43 -4.05 -2.24 4.05
CA THR A 43 -5.48 -2.19 3.77
C THR A 43 -6.24 -1.52 4.90
N VAL A 44 -7.26 -0.74 4.56
CA VAL A 44 -8.21 -0.18 5.52
C VAL A 44 -9.62 -0.49 5.08
N SER A 45 -10.49 -0.78 6.05
CA SER A 45 -11.88 -1.15 5.80
C SER A 45 -12.82 -0.16 6.46
N TYR A 46 -13.90 0.20 5.77
CA TYR A 46 -14.95 1.07 6.31
C TYR A 46 -16.30 0.42 6.12
N LYS A 47 -17.10 0.41 7.19
CA LYS A 47 -18.50 0.02 7.15
C LYS A 47 -19.35 1.24 6.78
N TYR A 48 -20.32 1.05 5.89
CA TYR A 48 -21.19 2.10 5.38
C TYR A 48 -22.58 1.55 5.05
N SER A 49 -23.57 2.42 5.13
CA SER A 49 -24.99 2.15 4.87
C SER A 49 -25.53 3.01 3.73
N THR A 50 -24.91 4.17 3.47
CA THR A 50 -25.30 5.08 2.37
C THR A 50 -24.17 5.34 1.37
N ASP A 51 -24.53 5.82 0.19
CA ASP A 51 -23.55 6.18 -0.84
C ASP A 51 -22.68 7.38 -0.40
N GLU A 52 -23.23 8.30 0.40
CA GLU A 52 -22.49 9.41 0.98
C GLU A 52 -21.40 8.92 1.93
N GLU A 53 -21.71 7.94 2.78
CA GLU A 53 -20.74 7.32 3.68
C GLU A 53 -19.64 6.59 2.88
N LEU A 54 -19.99 5.94 1.76
CA LEU A 54 -19.00 5.34 0.86
C LEU A 54 -18.09 6.40 0.21
N ILE A 55 -18.65 7.54 -0.21
CA ILE A 55 -17.87 8.66 -0.76
C ILE A 55 -16.95 9.26 0.32
N GLN A 56 -17.37 9.32 1.58
CA GLN A 56 -16.58 9.82 2.71
C GLN A 56 -15.51 8.83 3.20
N ALA A 57 -15.74 7.53 3.07
CA ALA A 57 -14.75 6.50 3.42
C ALA A 57 -13.46 6.64 2.62
N ARG A 58 -13.55 7.17 1.40
CA ARG A 58 -12.41 7.26 0.50
C ARG A 58 -11.38 8.35 0.84
N PRO A 59 -11.73 9.63 1.12
CA PRO A 59 -10.74 10.59 1.62
C PRO A 59 -10.12 10.14 2.94
N GLN A 60 -10.86 9.41 3.79
CA GLN A 60 -10.29 8.77 4.98
C GLN A 60 -9.24 7.71 4.60
N ALA A 61 -9.55 6.86 3.61
CA ALA A 61 -8.59 5.90 3.05
C ALA A 61 -7.39 6.59 2.41
N ALA A 62 -7.57 7.77 1.80
CA ALA A 62 -6.47 8.55 1.21
C ALA A 62 -5.51 9.06 2.29
N THR A 63 -6.05 9.58 3.40
CA THR A 63 -5.25 9.97 4.58
C THR A 63 -4.51 8.79 5.19
N PHE A 64 -5.11 7.59 5.21
CA PHE A 64 -4.42 6.38 5.65
C PHE A 64 -3.30 5.98 4.69
N CYS A 65 -3.59 5.91 3.39
CA CYS A 65 -2.62 5.50 2.37
C CYS A 65 -1.48 6.50 2.15
N SER A 66 -1.68 7.80 2.47
CA SER A 66 -0.62 8.80 2.35
C SER A 66 0.55 8.53 3.30
N GLN A 67 0.32 7.84 4.42
CA GLN A 67 1.39 7.38 5.32
C GLN A 67 2.37 6.42 4.64
N TYR A 68 1.92 5.78 3.56
CA TYR A 68 2.67 4.80 2.77
C TYR A 68 3.02 5.31 1.37
N GLN A 69 2.88 6.62 1.12
CA GLN A 69 3.08 7.23 -0.21
C GLN A 69 2.27 6.53 -1.33
N ALA A 70 1.07 6.07 -0.97
CA ALA A 70 0.21 5.27 -1.84
C ALA A 70 -1.15 5.93 -2.03
N THR A 71 -1.91 5.44 -3.02
CA THR A 71 -3.28 5.89 -3.28
C THR A 71 -4.28 4.78 -2.94
N PRO A 72 -5.46 5.11 -2.37
CA PRO A 72 -6.45 4.10 -2.04
C PRO A 72 -7.16 3.62 -3.31
N ARG A 73 -7.17 2.29 -3.50
CA ARG A 73 -7.96 1.60 -4.51
C ARG A 73 -8.98 0.71 -3.81
N ALA A 74 -10.24 0.80 -4.20
CA ALA A 74 -11.25 -0.13 -3.72
C ALA A 74 -10.93 -1.55 -4.24
N ALA A 75 -10.70 -2.49 -3.32
CA ALA A 75 -10.32 -3.86 -3.63
C ALA A 75 -11.53 -4.80 -3.58
N ARG A 76 -12.39 -4.64 -2.56
CA ARG A 76 -13.62 -5.42 -2.41
C ARG A 76 -14.70 -4.62 -1.69
N ILE A 77 -15.95 -4.96 -2.01
CA ILE A 77 -17.14 -4.48 -1.32
C ILE A 77 -17.97 -5.70 -0.95
N THR A 78 -18.32 -5.84 0.32
CA THR A 78 -19.10 -6.98 0.84
C THR A 78 -20.29 -6.47 1.63
N THR A 79 -21.39 -7.21 1.62
CA THR A 79 -22.56 -6.94 2.49
C THR A 79 -22.46 -7.81 3.74
N ASP A 80 -22.60 -7.16 4.89
CA ASP A 80 -22.60 -7.77 6.22
C ASP A 80 -24.00 -8.29 6.58
N ALA A 81 -24.11 -9.13 7.60
CA ALA A 81 -25.36 -9.82 7.96
C ALA A 81 -26.49 -8.87 8.41
N ASP A 82 -26.13 -7.66 8.87
CA ASP A 82 -27.05 -6.59 9.25
C ASP A 82 -27.49 -5.72 8.05
N GLY A 83 -27.06 -6.05 6.83
CA GLY A 83 -27.40 -5.34 5.60
C GLY A 83 -26.52 -4.12 5.32
N ALA A 84 -25.65 -3.74 6.24
CA ALA A 84 -24.62 -2.73 5.99
C ALA A 84 -23.52 -3.29 5.08
N LYS A 85 -22.81 -2.41 4.40
CA LYS A 85 -21.74 -2.80 3.46
C LYS A 85 -20.38 -2.45 4.05
N VAL A 86 -19.36 -3.19 3.64
CA VAL A 86 -17.97 -2.97 4.01
C VAL A 86 -17.16 -2.80 2.74
N VAL A 87 -16.50 -1.66 2.58
CA VAL A 87 -15.52 -1.42 1.52
C VAL A 87 -14.12 -1.62 2.09
N VAL A 88 -13.28 -2.34 1.35
CA VAL A 88 -11.85 -2.49 1.66
C VAL A 88 -11.04 -1.74 0.62
N PHE A 89 -10.22 -0.83 1.10
CA PHE A 89 -9.24 -0.11 0.30
C PHE A 89 -7.87 -0.74 0.47
N GLU A 90 -7.22 -1.01 -0.65
CA GLU A 90 -5.80 -1.33 -0.71
C GLU A 90 -5.03 -0.06 -1.06
N CYS A 91 -3.96 0.20 -0.31
CA CYS A 91 -3.01 1.24 -0.64
C CYS A 91 -2.07 0.73 -1.73
N VAL A 92 -2.24 1.24 -2.95
CA VAL A 92 -1.46 0.84 -4.11
C VAL A 92 -0.55 1.98 -4.56
N THR A 93 0.70 1.64 -4.84
CA THR A 93 1.67 2.49 -5.54
C THR A 93 1.44 2.32 -7.04
N SER A 94 0.30 2.76 -7.57
CA SER A 94 0.02 2.61 -9.01
C SER A 94 -0.76 3.76 -9.61
N LEU A 95 -0.43 4.04 -10.88
CA LEU A 95 -1.05 5.05 -11.73
C LEU A 95 -2.58 4.92 -11.81
N PRO A 96 -3.30 6.05 -11.96
CA PRO A 96 -4.75 6.05 -11.99
C PRO A 96 -5.32 5.21 -13.15
N PRO A 97 -6.42 4.46 -12.93
CA PRO A 97 -7.09 3.71 -14.00
C PRO A 97 -7.68 4.67 -15.06
N PRO A 98 -7.80 4.23 -16.34
CA PRO A 98 -8.43 5.04 -17.37
C PRO A 98 -9.92 5.24 -17.06
N PRO A 99 -10.45 6.47 -17.23
CA PRO A 99 -11.81 6.81 -16.85
C PRO A 99 -12.86 6.07 -17.71
N PRO A 100 -14.02 5.67 -17.16
CA PRO A 100 -15.15 5.17 -17.92
C PRO A 100 -15.84 6.36 -18.58
N ASN A 101 -15.52 6.61 -19.85
CA ASN A 101 -16.02 7.67 -20.73
C ASN A 101 -15.79 9.13 -20.25
N PRO A 102 -15.33 10.03 -21.15
CA PRO A 102 -15.15 11.43 -20.82
C PRO A 102 -16.52 12.11 -20.57
N PRO A 103 -16.68 12.87 -19.47
CA PRO A 103 -17.90 13.64 -19.24
C PRO A 103 -18.04 14.80 -20.24
N ASN A 104 -19.29 15.16 -20.53
CA ASN A 104 -19.66 16.35 -21.30
C ASN A 104 -19.17 17.61 -20.56
N LEU A 105 -18.51 18.53 -21.27
CA LEU A 105 -17.84 19.74 -20.76
C LEU A 105 -18.81 20.71 -20.05
N ASN A 106 -19.06 20.44 -18.78
CA ASN A 106 -19.53 21.41 -17.81
C ASN A 106 -18.74 21.17 -16.52
N GLN A 107 -18.52 22.21 -15.71
CA GLN A 107 -17.76 22.14 -14.44
C GLN A 107 -18.35 21.16 -13.40
N HIS A 108 -19.44 20.50 -13.77
CA HIS A 108 -20.14 19.44 -13.06
C HIS A 108 -19.93 18.13 -13.82
N LEU A 109 -19.14 17.23 -13.27
CA LEU A 109 -18.91 15.90 -13.82
C LEU A 109 -20.04 15.00 -13.32
N THR A 110 -20.97 14.68 -14.20
CA THR A 110 -22.15 13.87 -13.88
C THR A 110 -21.95 12.44 -14.37
N TYR A 111 -22.13 11.47 -13.47
CA TYR A 111 -22.01 10.04 -13.76
C TYR A 111 -23.27 9.32 -13.30
N THR A 112 -23.79 8.43 -14.14
CA THR A 112 -24.86 7.50 -13.78
C THR A 112 -24.26 6.15 -13.42
N TYR A 113 -24.70 5.57 -12.31
CA TYR A 113 -24.22 4.29 -11.78
C TYR A 113 -25.39 3.46 -11.23
N GLN A 114 -25.20 2.14 -11.18
CA GLN A 114 -26.11 1.19 -10.56
C GLN A 114 -25.46 0.48 -9.37
N THR A 115 -24.13 0.32 -9.41
CA THR A 115 -23.36 -0.42 -8.40
C THR A 115 -22.39 0.49 -7.66
N ASP A 116 -22.02 0.07 -6.44
CA ASP A 116 -21.01 0.79 -5.65
C ASP A 116 -19.65 0.81 -6.36
N ALA A 117 -19.31 -0.25 -7.12
CA ALA A 117 -18.08 -0.30 -7.91
C ALA A 117 -18.05 0.78 -9.00
N GLU A 118 -19.17 1.02 -9.69
CA GLU A 118 -19.30 2.10 -10.67
C GLU A 118 -19.23 3.47 -10.01
N LEU A 119 -19.83 3.66 -8.83
CA LEU A 119 -19.69 4.90 -8.05
C LEU A 119 -18.21 5.18 -7.71
N MET A 120 -17.47 4.16 -7.28
CA MET A 120 -16.04 4.29 -6.95
C MET A 120 -15.17 4.62 -8.16
N ASN A 121 -15.52 4.10 -9.34
CA ASN A 121 -14.84 4.40 -10.60
C ASN A 121 -15.18 5.81 -11.11
N ALA A 122 -16.45 6.20 -11.04
CA ALA A 122 -16.90 7.57 -11.36
C ALA A 122 -16.16 8.61 -10.50
N TRP A 123 -16.00 8.33 -9.20
CA TRP A 123 -15.22 9.16 -8.30
C TRP A 123 -13.73 9.23 -8.70
N GLN A 124 -13.09 8.10 -9.06
CA GLN A 124 -11.68 8.11 -9.55
C GLN A 124 -11.52 9.07 -10.71
N SER A 125 -12.42 8.93 -11.66
CA SER A 125 -12.41 9.69 -12.90
C SER A 125 -12.63 11.18 -12.63
N ALA A 126 -13.55 11.51 -11.71
CA ALA A 126 -13.78 12.89 -11.29
C ALA A 126 -12.55 13.50 -10.59
N GLN A 127 -11.92 12.76 -9.69
CA GLN A 127 -10.70 13.20 -9.01
C GLN A 127 -9.58 13.44 -10.01
N ASP A 128 -9.28 12.48 -10.88
CA ASP A 128 -8.22 12.60 -11.87
C ASP A 128 -8.46 13.79 -12.82
N PHE A 129 -9.71 13.99 -13.22
CA PHE A 129 -10.09 15.13 -14.05
C PHE A 129 -9.84 16.46 -13.32
N CYS A 130 -10.30 16.61 -12.07
CA CYS A 130 -10.11 17.86 -11.33
C CYS A 130 -8.63 18.12 -11.01
N MET A 131 -7.87 17.09 -10.58
CA MET A 131 -6.45 17.24 -10.23
C MET A 131 -5.59 17.60 -11.44
N LYS A 132 -5.86 17.04 -12.63
CA LYS A 132 -5.18 17.43 -13.88
C LYS A 132 -5.35 18.91 -14.21
N ASN A 133 -6.41 19.53 -13.72
CA ASN A 133 -6.71 20.95 -13.92
C ASN A 133 -6.34 21.81 -12.69
N GLY A 134 -5.56 21.28 -11.74
CA GLY A 134 -5.14 22.01 -10.54
C GLY A 134 -6.27 22.32 -9.56
N ARG A 135 -7.35 21.53 -9.59
CA ARG A 135 -8.57 21.73 -8.79
C ARG A 135 -8.79 20.57 -7.83
N GLN A 136 -9.51 20.84 -6.75
CA GLN A 136 -10.06 19.81 -5.88
C GLN A 136 -11.41 19.36 -6.40
N TYR A 137 -11.81 18.13 -6.10
CA TYR A 137 -13.12 17.59 -6.45
C TYR A 137 -13.99 17.49 -5.19
N VAL A 138 -15.27 17.76 -5.34
CA VAL A 138 -16.28 17.64 -4.28
C VAL A 138 -17.51 16.96 -4.85
N ALA A 139 -17.99 15.87 -4.24
CA ALA A 139 -19.28 15.30 -4.59
C ALA A 139 -20.38 16.27 -4.14
N SER A 140 -21.24 16.71 -5.06
CA SER A 140 -22.26 17.73 -4.77
C SER A 140 -23.66 17.17 -4.58
N ASN A 141 -24.02 16.11 -5.29
CA ASN A 141 -25.38 15.55 -5.24
C ASN A 141 -25.41 14.11 -5.74
N ILE A 142 -26.22 13.27 -5.08
CA ILE A 142 -26.61 11.94 -5.54
C ILE A 142 -28.13 11.95 -5.70
N THR A 143 -28.60 11.63 -6.91
CA THR A 143 -30.04 11.58 -7.21
C THR A 143 -30.40 10.19 -7.69
N GLN A 144 -31.44 9.60 -7.07
CA GLN A 144 -32.00 8.34 -7.55
C GLN A 144 -32.95 8.61 -8.71
N ASN A 145 -32.73 7.92 -9.83
CA ASN A 145 -33.55 8.02 -11.03
C ASN A 145 -34.73 7.05 -10.97
N VAL A 146 -35.78 7.35 -11.73
CA VAL A 146 -37.01 6.51 -11.81
C VAL A 146 -36.78 5.09 -12.34
N ASN A 147 -35.69 4.87 -13.07
CA ASN A 147 -35.29 3.57 -13.61
C ASN A 147 -34.45 2.73 -12.63
N GLY A 148 -34.29 3.18 -11.38
CA GLY A 148 -33.50 2.51 -10.36
C GLY A 148 -31.99 2.77 -10.40
N THR A 149 -31.48 3.51 -11.40
CA THR A 149 -30.09 3.97 -11.38
C THR A 149 -29.93 5.19 -10.49
N LYS A 150 -28.69 5.53 -10.15
CA LYS A 150 -28.34 6.74 -9.41
C LYS A 150 -27.44 7.62 -10.25
N THR A 151 -27.52 8.92 -10.03
CA THR A 151 -26.69 9.92 -10.70
C THR A 151 -25.91 10.69 -9.66
N VAL A 152 -24.59 10.63 -9.70
CA VAL A 152 -23.70 11.45 -8.87
C VAL A 152 -23.17 12.62 -9.69
N THR A 153 -23.12 13.80 -9.09
CA THR A 153 -22.49 14.98 -9.67
C THR A 153 -21.30 15.39 -8.83
N PHE A 154 -20.14 15.53 -9.47
CA PHE A 154 -18.93 16.06 -8.86
C PHE A 154 -18.64 17.46 -9.37
N ARG A 155 -18.10 18.31 -8.51
CA ARG A 155 -17.67 19.67 -8.84
C ARG A 155 -16.17 19.81 -8.67
N CYS A 156 -15.51 20.42 -9.64
CA CYS A 156 -14.11 20.83 -9.49
C CYS A 156 -14.05 22.24 -8.90
N THR A 157 -13.64 22.38 -7.63
CA THR A 157 -13.46 23.66 -6.96
C THR A 157 -11.99 24.08 -6.97
N PRO A 158 -11.68 25.39 -6.98
CA PRO A 158 -10.33 25.85 -6.67
C PRO A 158 -9.85 25.25 -5.34
N ALA A 159 -8.55 24.88 -5.28
CA ALA A 159 -7.91 24.37 -4.08
C ALA A 159 -7.68 25.47 -3.03
#